data_AF-A0A509EC17-F1
#
_entry.id   AF-A0A509EC17-F1
#
_cell.length_a   1.000
_cell.length_b   1.000
_cell.length_c   1.000
_cell.angle_alpha   90.00
_cell.angle_beta   90.00
_cell.angle_gamma   90.00
#
_symmetry.space_group_name_H-M   'P 1'
#
loop_
_entity.id
_entity.type
_entity.pdbx_description
1 polymer ?
#
loop_
_entity_poly.entity_id
_entity_poly.type
_entity_poly.pdbx_seq_one_letter_code
_entity_poly.pdbx_strand_id
1 'polypeptide(L)'
;MARLLRVASRLVRSLAWGERRRRRIRDRAILAESDLLDAAWYCRTYPEAPAAGWDPIDHFLAYGAAGRLSPGPNFDAPSYLAANPDVAADGLNPLIHYIEHGRRERRPLTPPSTAREQRRD
;
A
#
# COMPACT_ATOMS: atom_id res chain seq x y z
N MET A 1 46.39 13.29 8.58
CA MET A 1 46.34 13.25 7.10
C MET A 1 45.06 12.54 6.67
N ALA A 2 43.99 13.29 6.41
CA ALA A 2 42.67 12.77 6.07
C ALA A 2 42.40 12.94 4.57
N ARG A 3 42.15 11.83 3.85
CA ARG A 3 41.45 11.79 2.55
C ARG A 3 41.33 10.34 2.10
N LEU A 4 40.22 9.65 2.40
CA LEU A 4 39.77 8.43 1.68
C LEU A 4 38.34 7.96 2.07
N LEU A 5 37.38 8.86 2.27
CA LEU A 5 35.96 8.49 2.47
C LEU A 5 34.99 9.46 1.76
N ARG A 6 35.05 9.55 0.42
CA ARG A 6 34.02 10.29 -0.36
C ARG A 6 33.48 9.58 -1.60
N VAL A 7 33.89 8.33 -1.88
CA VAL A 7 33.41 7.59 -3.06
C VAL A 7 32.30 6.57 -2.72
N ALA A 8 32.31 5.98 -1.53
CA ALA A 8 31.32 4.98 -1.11
C ALA A 8 29.88 5.53 -0.98
N SER A 9 29.71 6.82 -0.72
CA SER A 9 28.41 7.46 -0.50
C SER A 9 27.58 7.68 -1.78
N ARG A 10 28.20 7.68 -2.97
CA ARG A 10 27.49 7.77 -4.27
C ARG A 10 27.02 6.41 -4.78
N LEU A 11 27.77 5.33 -4.53
CA LEU A 11 27.45 3.98 -5.00
C LEU A 11 26.29 3.34 -4.21
N VAL A 12 26.26 3.48 -2.88
CA VAL A 12 25.14 3.01 -2.04
C VAL A 12 23.84 3.75 -2.39
N ARG A 13 23.92 5.06 -2.69
CA ARG A 13 22.76 5.82 -3.19
C ARG A 13 22.31 5.29 -4.56
N SER A 14 23.23 5.05 -5.50
CA SER A 14 22.89 4.52 -6.83
C SER A 14 22.20 3.15 -6.80
N LEU A 15 22.67 2.23 -5.94
CA LEU A 15 22.04 0.91 -5.74
C LEU A 15 20.66 1.03 -5.08
N ALA A 16 20.52 1.86 -4.04
CA ALA A 16 19.24 2.08 -3.36
C ALA A 16 18.19 2.77 -4.26
N TRP A 17 18.61 3.61 -5.21
CA TRP A 17 17.75 4.15 -6.26
C TRP A 17 17.27 3.06 -7.22
N GLY A 18 18.15 2.12 -7.59
CA GLY A 18 17.79 0.94 -8.36
C GLY A 18 16.78 0.05 -7.64
N GLU A 19 17.00 -0.24 -6.36
CA GLU A 19 16.13 -1.10 -5.53
C GLU A 19 14.74 -0.50 -5.35
N ARG A 20 14.64 0.79 -4.99
CA ARG A 20 13.36 1.49 -4.87
C ARG A 20 12.57 1.49 -6.18
N ARG A 21 13.26 1.70 -7.31
CA ARG A 21 12.63 1.65 -8.63
C ARG A 21 12.13 0.24 -8.97
N ARG A 22 12.91 -0.79 -8.70
CA ARG A 22 12.53 -2.20 -8.93
C ARG A 22 11.31 -2.59 -8.08
N ARG A 23 11.33 -2.25 -6.79
CA ARG A 23 10.20 -2.49 -5.88
C ARG A 23 8.93 -1.82 -6.39
N ARG A 24 9.00 -0.53 -6.76
CA ARG A 24 7.83 0.20 -7.27
C ARG A 24 7.25 -0.41 -8.55
N ILE A 25 8.10 -0.88 -9.48
CA ILE A 25 7.63 -1.55 -10.70
C ILE A 25 6.91 -2.85 -10.37
N ARG A 26 7.50 -3.69 -9.50
CA ARG A 26 6.89 -4.94 -9.04
C ARG A 26 5.55 -4.69 -8.34
N ASP A 27 5.54 -3.77 -7.38
CA ASP A 27 4.35 -3.41 -6.60
C ASP A 27 3.21 -2.94 -7.52
N ARG A 28 3.53 -2.09 -8.51
CA ARG A 28 2.55 -1.63 -9.50
C ARG A 28 1.98 -2.79 -10.33
N ALA A 29 2.82 -3.75 -10.75
CA ALA A 29 2.36 -4.92 -11.49
C ALA A 29 1.41 -5.79 -10.65
N ILE A 30 1.76 -6.06 -9.38
CA ILE A 30 0.91 -6.81 -8.45
C ILE A 30 -0.47 -6.15 -8.31
N LEU A 31 -0.50 -4.83 -8.15
CA LEU A 31 -1.76 -4.09 -8.00
C LEU A 31 -2.57 -4.03 -9.30
N ALA A 32 -1.90 -3.94 -10.46
CA ALA A 32 -2.57 -3.95 -11.76
C ALA A 32 -3.21 -5.31 -12.10
N GLU A 33 -2.68 -6.40 -11.57
CA GLU A 33 -3.23 -7.76 -11.72
C GLU A 33 -4.31 -8.11 -10.68
N SER A 34 -4.63 -7.18 -9.76
CA SER A 34 -5.52 -7.44 -8.63
C SER A 34 -6.87 -6.75 -8.80
N ASP A 35 -7.96 -7.51 -8.65
CA ASP A 35 -9.34 -6.97 -8.62
C ASP A 35 -9.69 -6.24 -7.30
N LEU A 36 -8.75 -6.14 -6.36
CA LEU A 36 -8.96 -5.48 -5.06
C LEU A 36 -8.69 -3.98 -5.11
N LEU A 37 -8.00 -3.49 -6.15
CA LEU A 37 -7.92 -2.06 -6.44
C LEU A 37 -8.88 -1.74 -7.59
N ASP A 38 -10.06 -1.24 -7.23
CA ASP A 38 -11.07 -0.83 -8.21
C ASP A 38 -10.82 0.63 -8.58
N ALA A 39 -10.22 0.86 -9.75
CA ALA A 39 -9.87 2.20 -10.23
C ALA A 39 -11.09 3.14 -10.33
N ALA A 40 -12.24 2.64 -10.78
CA ALA A 40 -13.43 3.46 -10.95
C ALA A 40 -14.03 3.87 -9.59
N TRP A 41 -14.07 2.93 -8.64
CA TRP A 41 -14.44 3.22 -7.26
C TRP A 41 -13.45 4.17 -6.60
N TYR A 42 -12.15 3.93 -6.77
CA TYR A 42 -11.09 4.73 -6.17
C TYR A 42 -11.16 6.19 -6.61
N CYS A 43 -11.32 6.45 -7.90
CA CYS A 43 -11.50 7.81 -8.42
C CYS A 43 -12.75 8.52 -7.90
N ARG A 44 -13.84 7.78 -7.63
CA ARG A 44 -15.06 8.36 -7.04
C ARG A 44 -14.88 8.65 -5.55
N THR A 45 -14.17 7.80 -4.83
CA THR A 45 -13.92 7.95 -3.38
C THR A 45 -12.86 9.01 -3.08
N TYR A 46 -11.83 9.11 -3.91
CA TYR A 46 -10.71 10.05 -3.78
C TYR A 46 -10.58 10.92 -5.03
N PRO A 47 -11.52 11.85 -5.28
CA PRO A 47 -11.56 12.65 -6.50
C PRO A 47 -10.36 13.59 -6.68
N GLU A 48 -9.62 13.89 -5.62
CA GLU A 48 -8.38 14.66 -5.66
C GLU A 48 -7.27 13.97 -6.47
N ALA A 49 -7.25 12.63 -6.48
CA ALA A 49 -6.25 11.87 -7.22
C ALA A 49 -6.39 12.08 -8.74
N PRO A 50 -7.55 11.82 -9.38
CA PRO A 50 -7.72 12.08 -10.81
C PRO A 50 -7.70 13.59 -11.12
N ALA A 51 -8.17 14.46 -10.22
CA ALA A 51 -8.10 15.92 -10.44
C ALA A 51 -6.66 16.43 -10.55
N ALA A 52 -5.72 15.81 -9.83
CA ALA A 52 -4.28 16.08 -9.94
C ALA A 52 -3.58 15.24 -11.02
N GLY A 53 -4.33 14.49 -11.85
CA GLY A 53 -3.80 13.71 -12.96
C GLY A 53 -3.13 12.40 -12.56
N TRP A 54 -3.38 11.89 -11.35
CA TRP A 54 -2.81 10.63 -10.91
C TRP A 54 -3.60 9.43 -11.45
N ASP A 55 -2.86 8.41 -11.89
CA ASP A 55 -3.37 7.06 -12.02
C ASP A 55 -3.68 6.48 -10.61
N PRO A 56 -4.80 5.77 -10.39
CA PRO A 56 -5.19 5.25 -9.08
C PRO A 56 -4.15 4.32 -8.43
N ILE A 57 -3.49 3.46 -9.21
CA ILE A 57 -2.46 2.56 -8.68
C ILE A 57 -1.26 3.38 -8.23
N ASP A 58 -0.82 4.32 -9.07
CA ASP A 58 0.31 5.18 -8.74
C ASP A 58 0.03 6.10 -7.54
N HIS A 59 -1.19 6.62 -7.41
CA HIS A 59 -1.63 7.39 -6.24
C HIS A 59 -1.65 6.52 -4.98
N PHE A 60 -2.19 5.30 -5.07
CA PHE A 60 -2.25 4.39 -3.94
C PHE A 60 -0.85 3.98 -3.44
N LEU A 61 0.08 3.70 -4.36
CA LEU A 61 1.46 3.38 -4.02
C LEU A 61 2.22 4.57 -3.40
N ALA A 62 1.94 5.80 -3.87
CA ALA A 62 2.62 6.99 -3.39
C ALA A 62 2.07 7.50 -2.05
N TYR A 63 0.75 7.44 -1.86
CA TYR A 63 0.06 8.07 -0.74
C TYR A 63 -0.94 7.15 -0.07
N GLY A 64 -1.73 6.42 -0.86
CA GLY A 64 -2.88 5.67 -0.35
C GLY A 64 -2.53 4.65 0.73
N ALA A 65 -1.50 3.83 0.51
CA ALA A 65 -1.10 2.81 1.47
C ALA A 65 -0.66 3.40 2.82
N ALA A 66 0.21 4.41 2.81
CA ALA A 66 0.69 5.08 4.02
C ALA A 66 -0.43 5.88 4.71
N GLY A 67 -1.33 6.48 3.91
CA GLY A 67 -2.52 7.19 4.36
C GLY A 67 -3.69 6.28 4.77
N ARG A 68 -3.50 4.95 4.75
CA ARG A 68 -4.53 3.95 5.08
C ARG A 68 -5.81 4.10 4.24
N LEU A 69 -5.70 4.56 3.00
CA LEU A 69 -6.83 4.66 2.07
C LEU A 69 -7.23 3.27 1.60
N SER A 70 -8.51 3.03 1.37
CA SER A 70 -9.00 1.76 0.86
C SER A 70 -8.89 1.75 -0.68
N PRO A 71 -8.26 0.74 -1.30
CA PRO A 71 -8.05 0.69 -2.75
C PRO A 71 -9.31 0.31 -3.54
N GLY A 72 -10.34 -0.22 -2.88
CA GLY A 72 -11.59 -0.64 -3.49
C GLY A 72 -12.61 -1.11 -2.44
N PRO A 73 -13.86 -1.40 -2.87
CA PRO A 73 -14.93 -1.81 -1.94
C PRO A 73 -14.68 -3.18 -1.29
N ASN A 74 -13.81 -3.99 -1.90
CA ASN A 74 -13.50 -5.35 -1.45
C ASN A 74 -12.25 -5.43 -0.56
N PHE A 75 -11.63 -4.30 -0.22
CA PHE A 75 -10.47 -4.25 0.67
C PHE A 75 -10.52 -3.00 1.54
N ASP A 76 -10.75 -3.18 2.85
CA ASP A 76 -10.72 -2.07 3.80
C ASP A 76 -9.34 -1.97 4.46
N ALA A 77 -8.51 -1.04 3.99
CA ALA A 77 -7.13 -0.92 4.46
C ALA A 77 -7.03 -0.54 5.96
N PRO A 78 -7.84 0.39 6.50
CA PRO A 78 -7.84 0.67 7.93
C PRO A 78 -8.13 -0.55 8.78
N SER A 79 -9.16 -1.32 8.43
CA SER A 79 -9.57 -2.49 9.19
C SER A 79 -8.59 -3.65 9.04
N TYR A 80 -8.01 -3.84 7.85
CA TYR A 80 -6.93 -4.81 7.65
C TYR A 80 -5.72 -4.50 8.53
N LEU A 81 -5.27 -3.23 8.57
CA LEU A 81 -4.15 -2.82 9.42
C LEU A 81 -4.46 -2.91 10.91
N ALA A 82 -5.71 -2.68 11.32
CA ALA A 82 -6.12 -2.86 12.72
C ALA A 82 -6.09 -4.34 13.14
N ALA A 83 -6.49 -5.25 12.25
CA ALA A 83 -6.47 -6.69 12.50
C ALA A 83 -5.05 -7.31 12.39
N ASN A 84 -4.13 -6.62 11.71
CA ASN A 84 -2.79 -7.11 11.41
C ASN A 84 -1.73 -6.09 11.91
N PRO A 85 -1.53 -6.00 13.24
CA PRO A 85 -0.67 -4.98 13.84
C PRO A 85 0.81 -5.14 13.46
N ASP A 86 1.26 -6.33 13.09
CA ASP A 86 2.58 -6.60 12.52
C ASP A 86 2.78 -5.85 11.19
N VAL A 87 1.81 -5.95 10.28
CA VAL A 87 1.81 -5.25 8.99
C VAL A 87 1.82 -3.73 9.19
N ALA A 88 1.05 -3.26 10.17
CA ALA A 88 0.98 -1.85 10.52
C ALA A 88 2.27 -1.32 11.16
N ALA A 89 2.88 -2.08 12.08
CA ALA A 89 4.12 -1.73 12.77
C ALA A 89 5.31 -1.65 11.80
N ASP A 90 5.36 -2.56 10.83
CA ASP A 90 6.41 -2.60 9.81
C ASP A 90 6.17 -1.58 8.67
N GLY A 91 5.05 -0.86 8.69
CA GLY A 91 4.70 0.14 7.67
C GLY A 91 4.53 -0.47 6.27
N LEU A 92 4.15 -1.75 6.19
CA LEU A 92 3.99 -2.45 4.92
C LEU A 92 2.74 -1.96 4.19
N ASN A 93 2.76 -2.04 2.86
CA ASN A 93 1.57 -1.79 2.06
C ASN A 93 0.54 -2.90 2.34
N PRO A 94 -0.65 -2.59 2.90
CA PRO A 94 -1.59 -3.60 3.36
C PRO A 94 -2.14 -4.45 2.23
N LEU A 95 -2.42 -3.85 1.07
CA LEU A 95 -2.97 -4.58 -0.07
C LEU A 95 -1.93 -5.53 -0.67
N ILE A 96 -0.69 -5.07 -0.83
CA ILE A 96 0.40 -5.92 -1.33
C ILE A 96 0.66 -7.08 -0.36
N HIS A 97 0.74 -6.80 0.95
CA HIS A 97 0.90 -7.83 1.96
C HIS A 97 -0.21 -8.88 1.89
N TYR A 98 -1.47 -8.45 1.74
CA TYR A 98 -2.58 -9.39 1.62
C TYR A 98 -2.47 -10.28 0.37
N ILE A 99 -2.16 -9.69 -0.79
CA ILE A 99 -2.02 -10.43 -2.05
C ILE A 99 -0.88 -11.44 -1.98
N GLU A 100 0.28 -11.02 -1.47
CA GLU A 100 1.49 -11.85 -1.47
C GLU A 100 1.54 -12.85 -0.31
N HIS A 101 0.88 -12.58 0.83
CA HIS A 101 0.99 -13.37 2.06
C HIS A 101 -0.37 -13.63 2.69
N GLY A 102 -1.12 -12.56 2.99
CA GLY A 102 -2.33 -12.63 3.82
C GLY A 102 -3.41 -13.61 3.33
N ARG A 103 -3.58 -13.76 2.01
CA ARG A 103 -4.48 -14.78 1.42
C ARG A 103 -4.12 -16.21 1.84
N ARG A 104 -2.83 -16.57 1.75
CA ARG A 104 -2.36 -17.92 2.11
C ARG A 104 -2.38 -18.13 3.62
N GLU A 105 -2.17 -17.06 4.38
CA GLU A 105 -2.24 -17.04 5.85
C GLU A 105 -3.69 -17.00 6.39
N ARG A 106 -4.70 -16.95 5.51
CA ARG A 106 -6.12 -16.83 5.88
C ARG A 106 -6.43 -15.58 6.73
N ARG A 107 -5.67 -14.50 6.55
CA ARG A 107 -5.97 -13.20 7.16
C ARG A 107 -7.23 -12.62 6.51
N PRO A 108 -8.25 -12.20 7.27
CA PRO A 108 -9.48 -11.70 6.68
C PRO A 108 -9.29 -10.30 6.07
N LEU A 109 -9.99 -10.02 4.98
CA LEU A 109 -10.02 -8.71 4.30
C LEU A 109 -10.64 -7.60 5.16
N THR A 110 -11.58 -8.00 6.00
CA THR A 110 -12.26 -7.18 6.99
C THR A 110 -12.33 -7.97 8.28
N PRO A 111 -11.99 -7.40 9.44
CA PRO A 111 -12.22 -8.06 10.72
C PRO A 111 -13.72 -8.40 10.85
N PRO A 112 -14.07 -9.52 11.49
CA PRO A 112 -15.47 -9.83 11.78
C PRO A 112 -16.09 -8.62 12.48
N SER A 113 -17.24 -8.18 11.98
CA SER A 113 -17.93 -6.97 12.40
C SER A 113 -18.32 -7.03 13.88
N THR A 114 -17.41 -6.71 14.79
CA THR A 114 -17.75 -6.51 16.20
C THR A 114 -18.09 -5.04 16.51
N ALA A 115 -18.01 -4.15 15.51
CA ALA A 115 -18.21 -2.71 15.69
C ALA A 115 -19.44 -2.10 14.98
N ARG A 116 -20.25 -2.91 14.26
CA ARG A 116 -21.43 -2.39 13.52
C ARG A 116 -22.78 -2.66 14.18
N GLU A 117 -22.81 -3.36 15.32
CA GLU A 117 -24.04 -3.75 16.02
C GLU A 117 -24.39 -2.88 17.25
N GLN A 118 -23.76 -1.70 17.41
CA GLN A 118 -24.05 -0.75 18.50
C GLN A 118 -24.63 0.59 18.03
N ARG A 119 -25.12 0.66 16.79
CA ARG A 119 -25.91 1.81 16.29
C ARG A 119 -27.10 1.33 15.47
N ARG A 120 -28.00 0.62 16.13
CA ARG A 120 -29.41 0.51 15.75
C ARG A 120 -30.18 0.71 17.05
N ASP A 121 -30.35 1.98 17.40
CA ASP A 121 -31.48 2.43 18.19
C ASP A 121 -32.64 2.73 17.23
#